data_AF-A0A2V7N6H1-F1
#
_entry.id   AF-A0A2V7N6H1-F1
#
_cell.length_a   1.000
_cell.length_b   1.000
_cell.length_c   1.000
_cell.angle_alpha   90.00
_cell.angle_beta   90.00
_cell.angle_gamma   90.00
#
_symmetry.space_group_name_H-M   'P 1'
#
loop_
_entity.id
_entity.type
_entity.pdbx_description
1 polymer ?
#
loop_
_entity_poly.entity_id
_entity_poly.type
_entity_poly.pdbx_seq_one_letter_code
_entity_poly.pdbx_strand_id
1 'polypeptide(L)'
;MPFITRRHFILSAAGAVSAAALGDAFLIEPTAIDVTRHDVPVPGLPPALHGLRVACLTDVHLNGGVSPAAHAALEVLARERPDVVVLIGDICNHEDDLPVLTAWARDARGTAATYATFGNWEHDAGIDRSTAERAYAQAGVELLYNSAGRATVRGATLTVVGIDDPVVGHPDLGAGLATVRSGDAALWVVHAPGWVDQVPRDVAPQPAAILAGHTHGGQIRLPFWTPYTPRGSGR
;
A
#
# COMPACT_ATOMS: atom_id res chain seq x y z
N MET A 1 27.73 29.92 -41.78
CA MET A 1 27.29 29.05 -40.66
C MET A 1 28.06 27.75 -40.76
N PRO A 2 28.73 27.26 -39.69
CA PRO A 2 29.40 25.98 -39.76
C PRO A 2 28.35 24.87 -39.99
N PHE A 3 28.57 24.02 -41.00
CA PHE A 3 27.68 22.91 -41.30
C PHE A 3 27.77 21.88 -40.15
N ILE A 4 26.63 21.54 -39.54
CA ILE A 4 26.57 20.49 -38.53
C ILE A 4 26.90 19.16 -39.20
N THR A 5 27.95 18.49 -38.73
CA THR A 5 28.29 17.15 -39.25
C THR A 5 27.25 16.15 -38.79
N ARG A 6 27.00 15.09 -39.59
CA ARG A 6 26.06 14.01 -39.21
C ARG A 6 26.35 13.44 -37.81
N ARG A 7 27.63 13.31 -37.46
CA ARG A 7 28.07 12.87 -36.13
C ARG A 7 27.60 13.82 -35.02
N HIS A 8 27.81 15.14 -35.19
CA HIS A 8 27.35 16.12 -34.21
C HIS A 8 25.82 16.12 -34.11
N PHE A 9 25.10 16.05 -35.23
CA PHE A 9 23.64 15.96 -35.21
C PHE A 9 23.15 14.73 -34.43
N ILE A 10 23.70 13.54 -34.70
CA ILE A 10 23.31 12.29 -33.99
C ILE A 10 23.63 12.39 -32.50
N LEU A 11 24.83 12.87 -32.13
CA LEU A 11 25.21 13.00 -30.72
C LEU A 11 24.33 14.01 -29.97
N SER A 12 24.02 15.15 -30.59
CA SER A 12 23.11 16.15 -30.01
C SER A 12 21.69 15.62 -29.88
N ALA A 13 21.18 14.89 -30.89
CA ALA A 13 19.85 14.29 -30.81
C ALA A 13 19.78 13.20 -29.73
N ALA A 14 20.78 12.32 -29.64
CA ALA A 14 20.86 11.32 -28.58
C ALA A 14 20.93 11.97 -27.19
N GLY A 15 21.76 13.01 -27.03
CA GLY A 15 21.85 13.77 -25.79
C GLY A 15 20.52 14.42 -25.39
N ALA A 16 19.79 14.99 -26.35
CA ALA A 16 18.48 15.58 -26.11
C ALA A 16 17.44 14.53 -25.69
N VAL A 17 17.41 13.36 -26.34
CA VAL A 17 16.52 12.25 -25.96
C VAL A 17 16.85 11.74 -24.56
N SER A 18 18.13 11.54 -24.24
CA SER A 18 18.55 11.13 -22.90
C SER A 18 18.19 12.17 -21.84
N ALA A 19 18.40 13.46 -22.12
CA ALA A 19 18.01 14.53 -21.21
C ALA A 19 16.49 14.59 -21.00
N ALA A 20 15.69 14.40 -22.05
CA ALA A 20 14.23 14.33 -21.94
C ALA A 20 13.77 13.12 -21.13
N ALA A 21 14.36 11.93 -21.35
CA ALA A 21 14.04 10.73 -20.60
C ALA A 21 14.42 10.86 -19.11
N LEU A 22 15.57 11.46 -18.80
CA LEU A 22 15.95 11.77 -17.42
C LEU A 22 15.03 12.82 -16.81
N GLY A 23 14.65 13.85 -17.57
CA GLY A 23 13.69 14.86 -17.13
C GLY A 23 12.34 14.25 -16.77
N ASP A 24 11.82 13.36 -17.62
CA ASP A 24 10.56 12.64 -17.39
C ASP A 24 10.65 11.76 -16.13
N ALA A 25 11.67 10.89 -16.06
CA ALA A 25 11.85 9.93 -14.97
C ALA A 25 12.07 10.57 -13.60
N PHE A 26 12.73 11.73 -13.53
CA PHE A 26 13.08 12.37 -12.24
C PHE A 26 12.19 13.56 -11.86
N LEU A 27 11.47 14.18 -12.81
CA LEU A 27 10.70 15.40 -12.55
C LEU A 27 9.19 15.23 -12.80
N ILE A 28 8.76 14.29 -13.64
CA ILE A 28 7.35 14.14 -14.04
C ILE A 28 6.78 12.86 -13.44
N GLU A 29 7.35 11.71 -13.84
CA GLU A 29 6.89 10.37 -13.46
C GLU A 29 6.68 10.19 -11.95
N PRO A 30 7.56 10.67 -11.05
CA PRO A 30 7.39 10.48 -9.61
C PRO A 30 6.10 11.09 -9.03
N THR A 31 5.51 12.08 -9.71
CA THR A 31 4.26 12.73 -9.27
C THR A 31 3.06 12.38 -10.14
N ALA A 32 3.27 11.63 -11.22
CA ALA A 32 2.24 11.18 -12.15
C ALA A 32 1.53 9.93 -11.60
N ILE A 33 0.82 10.10 -10.48
CA ILE A 33 0.07 9.01 -9.83
C ILE A 33 -1.07 8.54 -10.75
N ASP A 34 -1.01 7.28 -11.16
CA ASP A 34 -2.11 6.60 -11.86
C ASP A 34 -3.06 5.90 -10.87
N VAL A 35 -4.36 5.93 -11.16
CA VAL A 35 -5.40 5.33 -10.31
C VAL A 35 -6.02 4.15 -11.01
N THR A 36 -5.64 2.95 -10.57
CA THR A 36 -6.29 1.71 -11.01
C THR A 36 -7.50 1.41 -10.12
N ARG A 37 -8.64 1.09 -10.73
CA ARG A 37 -9.87 0.70 -10.03
C ARG A 37 -10.22 -0.74 -10.37
N HIS A 38 -10.47 -1.54 -9.34
CA HIS A 38 -10.87 -2.93 -9.47
C HIS A 38 -12.19 -3.17 -8.75
N ASP A 39 -13.17 -3.71 -9.46
CA ASP A 39 -14.41 -4.17 -8.86
C ASP A 39 -14.22 -5.60 -8.36
N VAL A 40 -14.43 -5.80 -7.05
CA VAL A 40 -14.34 -7.11 -6.41
C VAL A 40 -15.76 -7.61 -6.13
N PRO A 41 -16.27 -8.60 -6.89
CA PRO A 41 -17.57 -9.20 -6.61
C PRO A 41 -17.48 -10.07 -5.36
N VAL A 42 -18.23 -9.71 -4.31
CA VAL A 42 -18.24 -10.44 -3.04
C VAL A 42 -19.58 -11.17 -2.87
N PRO A 43 -19.62 -12.51 -2.97
CA PRO A 43 -20.83 -13.27 -2.76
C PRO A 43 -21.43 -13.03 -1.36
N GLY A 44 -22.73 -12.76 -1.29
CA GLY A 44 -23.41 -12.53 -0.02
C GLY A 44 -23.08 -11.18 0.65
N LEU A 45 -22.40 -10.25 -0.05
CA LEU A 45 -22.13 -8.93 0.47
C LEU A 45 -23.44 -8.20 0.84
N PRO A 46 -23.57 -7.70 2.08
CA PRO A 46 -24.73 -6.93 2.49
C PRO A 46 -25.01 -5.79 1.49
N PRO A 47 -26.27 -5.58 1.06
CA PRO A 47 -26.62 -4.53 0.10
C PRO A 47 -26.16 -3.13 0.51
N ALA A 48 -26.10 -2.85 1.81
CA ALA A 48 -25.59 -1.58 2.34
C ALA A 48 -24.10 -1.34 2.02
N LEU A 49 -23.30 -2.39 1.78
CA LEU A 49 -21.90 -2.29 1.40
C LEU A 49 -21.70 -2.26 -0.12
N HIS A 50 -22.75 -2.32 -0.94
CA HIS A 50 -22.61 -2.20 -2.38
C HIS A 50 -22.04 -0.81 -2.73
N GLY A 51 -21.05 -0.79 -3.63
CA GLY A 51 -20.31 0.43 -3.97
C GLY A 51 -19.40 0.95 -2.86
N LEU A 52 -19.14 0.17 -1.80
CA LEU A 52 -18.11 0.51 -0.82
C LEU A 52 -16.76 0.67 -1.51
N ARG A 53 -16.04 1.73 -1.16
CA ARG A 53 -14.74 2.05 -1.76
C ARG A 53 -13.64 1.84 -0.73
N VAL A 54 -12.70 0.97 -1.05
CA VAL A 54 -11.45 0.79 -0.29
C VAL A 54 -10.31 1.39 -1.10
N ALA A 55 -9.50 2.25 -0.50
CA ALA A 55 -8.22 2.65 -1.06
C ALA A 55 -7.08 1.96 -0.32
N CYS A 56 -6.10 1.50 -1.08
CA CYS A 56 -4.90 0.85 -0.59
C CYS A 56 -3.71 1.76 -0.84
N LEU A 57 -2.99 2.13 0.21
CA LEU A 57 -1.70 2.81 0.12
C LEU A 57 -0.66 1.94 0.82
N THR A 58 0.52 1.84 0.24
CA THR A 58 1.62 0.96 0.70
C THR A 58 2.92 1.48 0.08
N ASP A 59 4.06 1.06 0.62
CA ASP A 59 5.39 1.36 0.07
C ASP A 59 5.61 2.88 -0.13
N VAL A 60 5.12 3.70 0.80
CA VAL A 60 5.20 5.17 0.73
C VAL A 60 6.60 5.67 1.09
N HIS A 61 7.29 4.95 1.99
CA HIS A 61 8.66 5.24 2.43
C HIS A 61 8.91 6.70 2.82
N LEU A 62 8.13 7.21 3.77
CA LEU A 62 8.43 8.48 4.42
C LEU A 62 9.83 8.39 5.05
N ASN A 63 10.67 9.38 4.73
CA ASN A 63 12.07 9.42 5.13
C ASN A 63 12.54 10.88 5.27
N GLY A 64 12.52 11.39 6.50
CA GLY A 64 12.82 12.78 6.84
C GLY A 64 11.78 13.81 6.37
N GLY A 65 10.66 13.36 5.78
CA GLY A 65 9.61 14.23 5.25
C GLY A 65 8.63 13.52 4.31
N VAL A 66 7.65 14.29 3.82
CA VAL A 66 6.66 13.82 2.83
C VAL A 66 7.21 14.09 1.43
N SER A 67 7.38 13.02 0.64
CA SER A 67 7.82 13.15 -0.75
C SER A 67 6.74 13.78 -1.64
N PRO A 68 7.09 14.38 -2.79
CA PRO A 68 6.10 14.87 -3.75
C PRO A 68 5.10 13.79 -4.18
N ALA A 69 5.56 12.54 -4.33
CA ALA A 69 4.71 11.39 -4.65
C ALA A 69 3.70 11.10 -3.52
N ALA A 70 4.18 11.07 -2.27
CA ALA A 70 3.34 10.85 -1.09
C ALA A 70 2.31 11.97 -0.91
N HIS A 71 2.64 13.21 -1.28
CA HIS A 71 1.70 14.33 -1.30
C HIS A 71 0.65 14.19 -2.42
N ALA A 72 1.10 13.89 -3.65
CA ALA A 72 0.21 13.66 -4.78
C ALA A 72 -0.77 12.50 -4.53
N ALA A 73 -0.32 11.44 -3.86
CA ALA A 73 -1.17 10.33 -3.43
C ALA A 73 -2.31 10.79 -2.51
N LEU A 74 -2.05 11.71 -1.57
CA LEU A 74 -3.09 12.30 -0.72
C LEU A 74 -4.09 13.13 -1.52
N GLU A 75 -3.63 13.91 -2.50
CA GLU A 75 -4.54 14.69 -3.37
C GLU A 75 -5.47 13.78 -4.16
N VAL A 76 -4.93 12.69 -4.71
CA VAL A 76 -5.70 11.67 -5.42
C VAL A 76 -6.69 11.02 -4.47
N LEU A 77 -6.25 10.60 -3.28
CA LEU A 77 -7.09 9.97 -2.28
C LEU A 77 -8.27 10.87 -1.88
N ALA A 78 -8.01 12.16 -1.68
CA ALA A 78 -9.03 13.16 -1.35
C ALA A 78 -10.09 13.32 -2.46
N ARG A 79 -9.71 13.18 -3.74
CA ARG A 79 -10.64 13.18 -4.87
C ARG A 79 -11.45 11.89 -4.95
N GLU A 80 -10.81 10.74 -4.68
CA GLU A 80 -11.47 9.45 -4.71
C GLU A 80 -12.44 9.26 -3.54
N ARG A 81 -12.22 9.90 -2.38
CA ARG A 81 -13.09 9.81 -1.20
C ARG A 81 -13.48 8.36 -0.82
N PRO A 82 -12.51 7.47 -0.53
CA PRO A 82 -12.81 6.11 -0.13
C PRO A 82 -13.53 6.05 1.23
N ASP A 83 -14.37 5.03 1.41
CA ASP A 83 -15.01 4.75 2.69
C ASP A 83 -13.98 4.23 3.70
N VAL A 84 -13.11 3.32 3.26
CA VAL A 84 -12.07 2.70 4.08
C VAL A 84 -10.72 2.91 3.40
N VAL A 85 -9.71 3.26 4.19
CA VAL A 85 -8.31 3.28 3.74
C VAL A 85 -7.53 2.20 4.47
N VAL A 86 -6.68 1.49 3.74
CA VAL A 86 -5.73 0.53 4.31
C VAL A 86 -4.30 0.95 3.96
N LEU A 87 -3.47 1.11 4.98
CA LEU A 87 -2.05 1.45 4.90
C LEU A 87 -1.25 0.16 5.10
N ILE A 88 -0.86 -0.52 4.01
CA ILE A 88 -0.36 -1.89 4.07
C ILE A 88 1.17 -1.89 4.14
N GLY A 89 1.77 -1.41 5.23
CA GLY A 89 3.22 -1.48 5.48
C GLY A 89 4.10 -0.61 4.60
N ASP A 90 5.36 -0.46 5.02
CA ASP A 90 6.41 0.37 4.41
C ASP A 90 5.96 1.84 4.22
N ILE A 91 5.26 2.37 5.22
CA ILE A 91 4.83 3.77 5.27
C ILE A 91 6.01 4.65 5.69
N CYS A 92 6.87 4.21 6.60
CA CYS A 92 8.08 4.94 6.99
C CYS A 92 9.32 4.07 7.13
N ASN A 93 10.50 4.67 7.00
CA ASN A 93 11.77 3.95 6.96
C ASN A 93 12.52 3.93 8.28
N HIS A 94 12.28 4.92 9.16
CA HIS A 94 12.97 5.07 10.43
C HIS A 94 11.98 5.43 11.55
N GLU A 95 12.33 5.12 12.80
CA GLU A 95 11.51 5.50 13.97
C GLU A 95 11.33 7.03 14.07
N ASP A 96 12.36 7.81 13.71
CA ASP A 96 12.31 9.28 13.71
C ASP A 96 11.30 9.85 12.68
N ASP A 97 10.81 9.03 11.75
CA ASP A 97 9.77 9.41 10.79
C ASP A 97 8.35 9.31 11.36
N LEU A 98 8.15 8.71 12.53
CA LEU A 98 6.83 8.53 13.14
C LEU A 98 5.99 9.81 13.29
N PRO A 99 6.57 10.99 13.63
CA PRO A 99 5.83 12.25 13.61
C PRO A 99 5.32 12.63 12.22
N VAL A 100 6.13 12.40 11.18
CA VAL A 100 5.76 12.65 9.78
C VAL A 100 4.69 11.67 9.34
N LEU A 101 4.85 10.37 9.65
CA LEU A 101 3.85 9.34 9.44
C LEU A 101 2.53 9.70 10.10
N THR A 102 2.55 10.16 11.35
CA THR A 102 1.33 10.54 12.08
C THR A 102 0.60 11.69 11.39
N ALA A 103 1.32 12.69 10.89
CA ALA A 103 0.74 13.79 10.14
C ALA A 103 0.17 13.33 8.80
N TRP A 104 0.96 12.59 8.02
CA TRP A 104 0.56 12.08 6.71
C TRP A 104 -0.64 11.12 6.78
N ALA A 105 -0.62 10.19 7.74
CA ALA A 105 -1.70 9.22 7.95
C ALA A 105 -3.02 9.87 8.39
N ARG A 106 -2.96 11.04 9.06
CA ARG A 106 -4.15 11.81 9.43
C ARG A 106 -4.87 12.37 8.20
N ASP A 107 -4.10 12.77 7.20
CA ASP A 107 -4.61 13.28 5.93
C ASP A 107 -5.01 12.13 4.99
N ALA A 108 -4.45 10.94 5.20
CA ALA A 108 -4.75 9.72 4.45
C ALA A 108 -6.04 9.00 4.85
N ARG A 109 -6.92 9.61 5.66
CA ARG A 109 -8.06 8.89 6.24
C ARG A 109 -9.21 8.64 5.26
N GLY A 110 -9.77 7.44 5.33
CA GLY A 110 -11.08 7.12 4.75
C GLY A 110 -12.23 7.78 5.52
N THR A 111 -13.40 7.89 4.88
CA THR A 111 -14.55 8.57 5.50
C THR A 111 -15.20 7.80 6.65
N ALA A 112 -14.98 6.48 6.73
CA ALA A 112 -15.53 5.62 7.77
C ALA A 112 -14.47 5.01 8.68
N ALA A 113 -13.35 4.52 8.12
CA ALA A 113 -12.27 3.92 8.90
C ALA A 113 -10.94 3.98 8.16
N THR A 114 -9.84 3.87 8.90
CA THR A 114 -8.50 3.71 8.35
C THR A 114 -7.72 2.71 9.20
N TYR A 115 -7.10 1.74 8.53
CA TYR A 115 -6.31 0.69 9.16
C TYR A 115 -4.89 0.71 8.64
N ALA A 116 -3.94 0.25 9.44
CA ALA A 116 -2.55 0.06 9.04
C ALA A 116 -2.07 -1.36 9.37
N THR A 117 -1.04 -1.84 8.68
CA THR A 117 -0.21 -3.00 9.07
C THR A 117 1.26 -2.62 8.98
N PHE A 118 2.14 -3.43 9.56
CA PHE A 118 3.58 -3.27 9.38
C PHE A 118 4.02 -3.80 8.01
N GLY A 119 5.06 -3.15 7.46
CA GLY A 119 5.90 -3.72 6.42
C GLY A 119 7.28 -4.06 7.00
N ASN A 120 8.20 -4.46 6.13
CA ASN A 120 9.52 -4.86 6.60
C ASN A 120 10.36 -3.66 7.04
N TRP A 121 10.13 -2.45 6.50
CA TRP A 121 10.89 -1.27 6.90
C TRP A 121 10.57 -0.80 8.32
N GLU A 122 9.30 -0.88 8.75
CA GLU A 122 8.97 -0.56 10.14
C GLU A 122 9.64 -1.55 11.13
N HIS A 123 9.71 -2.83 10.76
CA HIS A 123 10.43 -3.86 11.54
C HIS A 123 11.94 -3.63 11.54
N ASP A 124 12.54 -3.38 10.37
CA ASP A 124 13.98 -3.15 10.22
C ASP A 124 14.44 -1.87 10.94
N ALA A 125 13.55 -0.87 11.03
CA ALA A 125 13.75 0.34 11.83
C ALA A 125 13.70 0.08 13.34
N GLY A 126 13.29 -1.12 13.77
CA GLY A 126 13.14 -1.47 15.19
C GLY A 126 11.94 -0.81 15.87
N ILE A 127 10.96 -0.35 15.09
CA ILE A 127 9.77 0.32 15.64
C ILE A 127 8.94 -0.71 16.39
N ASP A 128 8.88 -0.58 17.72
CA ASP A 128 8.06 -1.48 18.50
C ASP A 128 6.57 -1.24 18.23
N ARG A 129 5.80 -2.34 18.28
CA ARG A 129 4.35 -2.33 18.07
C ARG A 129 3.64 -1.24 18.87
N SER A 130 3.97 -1.06 20.15
CA SER A 130 3.25 -0.13 21.02
C SER A 130 3.49 1.32 20.60
N THR A 131 4.69 1.62 20.12
CA THR A 131 5.08 2.95 19.61
C THR A 131 4.35 3.25 18.31
N ALA A 132 4.31 2.30 17.37
CA ALA A 132 3.53 2.47 16.15
C ALA A 132 2.02 2.57 16.41
N GLU A 133 1.46 1.74 17.32
CA GLU A 133 0.05 1.82 17.73
C GLU A 133 -0.29 3.23 18.23
N ARG A 134 0.59 3.85 19.04
CA ARG A 134 0.39 5.23 19.51
C ARG A 134 0.44 6.24 18.36
N ALA A 135 1.41 6.12 17.45
CA ALA A 135 1.56 7.03 16.31
C ALA A 135 0.33 6.97 15.39
N TYR A 136 -0.08 5.77 14.96
CA TYR A 136 -1.28 5.57 14.16
C TYR A 136 -2.55 6.02 14.90
N ALA A 137 -2.69 5.71 16.19
CA ALA A 137 -3.85 6.14 16.98
C ALA A 137 -3.96 7.68 17.06
N GLN A 138 -2.85 8.40 17.16
CA GLN A 138 -2.83 9.87 17.10
C GLN A 138 -3.27 10.43 15.74
N ALA A 139 -3.15 9.66 14.67
CA ALA A 139 -3.70 9.97 13.36
C ALA A 139 -5.19 9.60 13.23
N GLY A 140 -5.75 8.83 14.17
CA GLY A 140 -7.08 8.23 14.03
C GLY A 140 -7.08 6.99 13.13
N VAL A 141 -5.95 6.30 13.07
CA VAL A 141 -5.73 5.05 12.32
C VAL A 141 -5.54 3.91 13.32
N GLU A 142 -6.17 2.78 13.07
CA GLU A 142 -6.01 1.58 13.88
C GLU A 142 -4.93 0.68 13.27
N LEU A 143 -3.86 0.41 14.02
CA LEU A 143 -2.86 -0.57 13.62
C LEU A 143 -3.40 -1.99 13.85
N LEU A 144 -3.49 -2.76 12.77
CA LEU A 144 -3.84 -4.17 12.79
C LEU A 144 -2.56 -5.00 12.78
N TYR A 145 -2.30 -5.69 13.88
CA TYR A 145 -1.10 -6.49 14.09
C TYR A 145 -1.53 -7.91 14.48
N ASN A 146 -1.67 -8.78 13.48
CA ASN A 146 -2.32 -10.09 13.60
C ASN A 146 -3.69 -9.97 14.29
N SER A 147 -4.49 -9.01 13.85
CA SER A 147 -5.77 -8.66 14.46
C SER A 147 -6.77 -8.21 13.40
N ALA A 148 -8.02 -8.02 13.81
CA ALA A 148 -9.09 -7.58 12.93
C ALA A 148 -9.79 -6.32 13.47
N GLY A 149 -9.98 -5.34 12.59
CA GLY A 149 -10.78 -4.14 12.79
C GLY A 149 -12.14 -4.22 12.10
N ARG A 150 -13.10 -3.41 12.54
CA ARG A 150 -14.46 -3.37 11.98
C ARG A 150 -14.84 -1.96 11.54
N ALA A 151 -15.02 -1.77 10.23
CA ALA A 151 -15.48 -0.52 9.66
C ALA A 151 -17.00 -0.58 9.48
N THR A 152 -17.71 0.40 10.04
CA THR A 152 -19.16 0.52 9.82
C THR A 152 -19.42 1.52 8.69
N VAL A 153 -19.98 1.03 7.59
CA VAL A 153 -20.31 1.82 6.39
C VAL A 153 -21.80 1.64 6.10
N ARG A 154 -22.54 2.76 6.09
CA ARG A 154 -23.98 2.78 5.78
C ARG A 154 -24.80 1.77 6.62
N GLY A 155 -24.41 1.55 7.87
CA GLY A 155 -25.08 0.64 8.82
C GLY A 155 -24.71 -0.83 8.70
N ALA A 156 -23.83 -1.22 7.77
CA ALA A 156 -23.27 -2.56 7.67
C ALA A 156 -21.77 -2.55 8.00
N THR A 157 -21.21 -3.72 8.31
CA THR A 157 -19.82 -3.85 8.76
C THR A 157 -18.96 -4.55 7.71
N LEU A 158 -17.84 -3.93 7.37
CA LEU A 158 -16.71 -4.57 6.71
C LEU A 158 -15.67 -4.93 7.80
N THR A 159 -15.26 -6.19 7.85
CA THR A 159 -14.16 -6.63 8.71
C THR A 159 -12.85 -6.51 7.94
N VAL A 160 -11.82 -5.90 8.52
CA VAL A 160 -10.48 -5.82 7.93
C VAL A 160 -9.54 -6.61 8.82
N VAL A 161 -8.84 -7.59 8.25
CA VAL A 161 -7.87 -8.44 8.96
C VAL A 161 -6.47 -8.02 8.55
N GLY A 162 -5.67 -7.55 9.49
CA GLY A 162 -4.28 -7.20 9.25
C GLY A 162 -3.34 -8.27 9.79
N ILE A 163 -2.49 -8.78 8.92
CA ILE A 163 -1.45 -9.74 9.25
C ILE A 163 -0.12 -9.01 9.29
N ASP A 164 0.70 -9.32 10.30
CA ASP A 164 2.04 -8.76 10.43
C ASP A 164 2.93 -9.15 9.24
N ASP A 165 4.00 -8.38 9.01
CA ASP A 165 4.87 -8.54 7.85
C ASP A 165 5.41 -9.99 7.72
N PRO A 166 5.26 -10.65 6.56
CA PRO A 166 5.72 -12.03 6.38
C PRO A 166 7.22 -12.18 6.12
N VAL A 167 7.94 -11.09 5.82
CA VAL A 167 9.34 -11.14 5.39
C VAL A 167 10.28 -11.17 6.60
N VAL A 168 10.03 -10.28 7.56
CA VAL A 168 10.84 -10.09 8.77
C VAL A 168 10.03 -10.16 10.07
N GLY A 169 8.70 -9.99 9.99
CA GLY A 169 7.81 -10.03 11.15
C GLY A 169 7.38 -11.43 11.58
N HIS A 170 6.24 -11.48 12.29
CA HIS A 170 5.66 -12.69 12.86
C HIS A 170 4.20 -12.84 12.44
N PRO A 171 3.91 -13.22 11.18
CA PRO A 171 2.55 -13.35 10.69
C PRO A 171 1.80 -14.47 11.44
N ASP A 172 0.64 -14.14 11.99
CA ASP A 172 -0.24 -15.09 12.68
C ASP A 172 -1.68 -14.94 12.20
N LEU A 173 -2.05 -15.78 11.23
CA LEU A 173 -3.41 -15.80 10.68
C LEU A 173 -4.44 -16.30 11.70
N GLY A 174 -4.06 -17.21 12.61
CA GLY A 174 -4.96 -17.70 13.64
C GLY A 174 -5.40 -16.58 14.58
N ALA A 175 -4.44 -15.77 15.03
CA ALA A 175 -4.71 -14.57 15.82
C ALA A 175 -5.52 -13.53 15.03
N GLY A 176 -5.15 -13.27 13.78
CA GLY A 176 -5.88 -12.33 12.91
C GLY A 176 -7.35 -12.70 12.71
N LEU A 177 -7.65 -14.00 12.63
CA LEU A 177 -9.01 -14.51 12.46
C LEU A 177 -9.77 -14.76 13.75
N ALA A 178 -9.14 -14.61 14.92
CA ALA A 178 -9.71 -15.02 16.20
C ALA A 178 -11.08 -14.36 16.51
N THR A 179 -11.33 -13.17 15.96
CA THR A 179 -12.60 -12.45 16.16
C THR A 179 -13.49 -12.42 14.91
N VAL A 180 -13.07 -13.00 13.79
CA VAL A 180 -13.77 -12.93 12.50
C VAL A 180 -14.77 -14.08 12.38
N ARG A 181 -15.99 -13.77 11.92
CA ARG A 181 -17.06 -14.76 11.80
C ARG A 181 -17.26 -15.21 10.36
N SER A 182 -17.81 -16.41 10.17
CA SER A 182 -18.06 -17.01 8.85
C SER A 182 -18.96 -16.19 7.92
N GLY A 183 -19.77 -15.27 8.46
CA GLY A 183 -20.64 -14.38 7.67
C GLY A 183 -20.11 -12.94 7.52
N ASP A 184 -18.93 -12.64 8.06
CA ASP A 184 -18.34 -11.31 7.94
C ASP A 184 -17.86 -11.09 6.50
N ALA A 185 -18.14 -9.91 5.93
CA ALA A 185 -17.44 -9.47 4.72
C ALA A 185 -16.01 -9.09 5.13
N ALA A 186 -15.05 -9.98 4.88
CA ALA A 186 -13.68 -9.81 5.36
C ALA A 186 -12.71 -9.43 4.23
N LEU A 187 -12.01 -8.30 4.39
CA LEU A 187 -10.85 -7.92 3.58
C LEU A 187 -9.59 -8.26 4.35
N TRP A 188 -8.64 -8.99 3.76
CA TRP A 188 -7.36 -9.24 4.41
C TRP A 188 -6.29 -8.34 3.80
N VAL A 189 -5.40 -7.84 4.65
CA VAL A 189 -4.29 -6.98 4.26
C VAL A 189 -2.99 -7.54 4.84
N VAL A 190 -1.97 -7.63 4.01
CA VAL A 190 -0.66 -8.20 4.35
C VAL A 190 0.40 -7.52 3.53
N HIS A 191 1.58 -7.26 4.07
CA HIS A 191 2.58 -6.50 3.32
C HIS A 191 3.18 -7.28 2.14
N ALA A 192 3.49 -8.57 2.28
CA ALA A 192 4.16 -9.33 1.23
C ALA A 192 3.23 -10.32 0.47
N PRO A 193 3.14 -10.25 -0.88
CA PRO A 193 2.21 -11.05 -1.67
C PRO A 193 2.54 -12.55 -1.69
N GLY A 194 3.81 -12.95 -1.54
CA GLY A 194 4.20 -14.35 -1.47
C GLY A 194 3.68 -15.10 -0.24
N TRP A 195 3.12 -14.39 0.73
CA TRP A 195 2.37 -15.00 1.82
C TRP A 195 1.00 -15.51 1.37
N VAL A 196 0.38 -14.87 0.38
CA VAL A 196 -0.92 -15.29 -0.19
C VAL A 196 -0.85 -16.70 -0.77
N ASP A 197 0.29 -17.06 -1.39
CA ASP A 197 0.53 -18.40 -1.93
C ASP A 197 0.53 -19.50 -0.85
N GLN A 198 0.72 -19.13 0.41
CA GLN A 198 0.81 -20.03 1.56
C GLN A 198 -0.51 -20.14 2.33
N VAL A 199 -1.47 -19.25 2.07
CA VAL A 199 -2.78 -19.27 2.71
C VAL A 199 -3.53 -20.55 2.32
N PRO A 200 -3.98 -21.38 3.29
CA PRO A 200 -4.75 -22.58 2.99
C PRO A 200 -6.05 -22.24 2.24
N ARG A 201 -6.38 -22.98 1.18
CA ARG A 201 -7.59 -22.71 0.38
C ARG A 201 -8.89 -23.02 1.11
N ASP A 202 -8.82 -23.83 2.15
CA ASP A 202 -9.91 -24.23 3.03
C ASP A 202 -9.97 -23.39 4.31
N VAL A 203 -9.16 -22.32 4.42
CA VAL A 203 -9.22 -21.41 5.56
C VAL A 203 -10.62 -20.82 5.73
N ALA A 204 -11.07 -20.73 6.98
CA ALA A 204 -12.35 -20.16 7.34
C ALA A 204 -12.17 -19.13 8.46
N PRO A 205 -12.85 -17.96 8.40
CA PRO A 205 -13.64 -17.47 7.26
C PRO A 205 -12.77 -17.20 6.02
N GLN A 206 -13.34 -17.32 4.82
CA GLN A 206 -12.62 -16.93 3.60
C GLN A 206 -12.63 -15.41 3.42
N PRO A 207 -11.53 -14.82 2.93
CA PRO A 207 -11.52 -13.42 2.56
C PRO A 207 -12.33 -13.18 1.28
N ALA A 208 -12.98 -12.03 1.22
CA ALA A 208 -13.55 -11.47 -0.01
C ALA A 208 -12.44 -11.06 -1.00
N ALA A 209 -11.34 -10.51 -0.47
CA ALA A 209 -10.12 -10.20 -1.19
C ALA A 209 -8.94 -10.15 -0.23
N ILE A 210 -7.74 -10.29 -0.78
CA ILE A 210 -6.48 -10.05 -0.09
C ILE A 210 -5.75 -8.95 -0.85
N LEU A 211 -5.30 -7.92 -0.13
CA LEU A 211 -4.46 -6.85 -0.68
C LEU A 211 -3.05 -6.98 -0.12
N ALA A 212 -2.05 -6.79 -0.99
CA ALA A 212 -0.65 -6.85 -0.60
C ALA A 212 0.22 -5.79 -1.28
N GLY A 213 1.27 -5.36 -0.58
CA GLY A 213 2.26 -4.36 -0.99
C GLY A 213 3.64 -4.97 -1.31
N HIS A 214 4.71 -4.38 -0.78
CA HIS A 214 6.11 -4.85 -0.72
C HIS A 214 6.87 -4.88 -2.06
N THR A 215 6.17 -5.17 -3.14
CA THR A 215 6.81 -5.39 -4.44
C THR A 215 6.96 -4.13 -5.27
N HIS A 216 6.36 -3.02 -4.84
CA HIS A 216 6.25 -1.77 -5.60
C HIS A 216 5.70 -1.98 -7.03
N GLY A 217 4.84 -2.99 -7.24
CA GLY A 217 4.33 -3.36 -8.56
C GLY A 217 5.32 -4.11 -9.47
N GLY A 218 6.47 -4.52 -8.91
CA GLY A 218 7.59 -5.17 -9.59
C GLY A 218 8.76 -4.20 -9.80
N GLN A 219 9.75 -4.20 -8.89
CA GLN A 219 10.86 -3.23 -8.83
C GLN A 219 11.58 -2.94 -10.15
N ILE A 220 11.73 -3.94 -11.04
CA ILE A 220 12.18 -3.72 -12.42
C ILE A 220 11.32 -4.59 -13.33
N ARG A 221 10.36 -3.98 -14.05
CA ARG A 221 9.48 -4.68 -14.97
C ARG A 221 9.71 -4.19 -16.40
N LEU A 222 10.37 -5.02 -17.19
CA LEU A 222 10.44 -4.86 -18.64
C LEU A 222 9.23 -5.54 -19.29
N PRO A 223 8.83 -5.14 -20.51
CA PRO A 223 7.80 -5.87 -21.25
C PRO A 223 8.11 -7.37 -21.25
N PHE A 224 7.18 -8.17 -20.70
CA PHE A 224 7.25 -9.63 -20.58
C PHE A 224 8.35 -10.21 -19.68
N TRP A 225 9.13 -9.39 -18.96
CA TRP A 225 10.25 -9.87 -18.15
C TRP A 225 10.49 -9.03 -16.90
N THR A 226 10.57 -9.69 -15.74
CA THR A 226 10.89 -9.06 -14.46
C THR A 226 12.21 -9.66 -13.95
N PRO A 227 13.38 -9.07 -14.27
CA PRO A 227 14.68 -9.64 -13.93
C PRO A 227 14.95 -9.81 -12.44
N TYR A 228 14.29 -9.01 -11.60
CA TYR A 228 14.51 -8.99 -10.16
C TYR A 228 13.19 -8.84 -9.41
N THR A 229 13.00 -9.69 -8.42
CA THR A 229 11.86 -9.65 -7.50
C THR A 229 12.39 -9.66 -6.07
N PRO A 230 11.94 -8.74 -5.19
CA PRO A 230 12.35 -8.75 -3.79
C PRO A 230 11.88 -10.04 -3.10
N ARG A 231 12.58 -10.45 -2.04
CA ARG A 231 12.17 -11.59 -1.19
C ARG A 231 10.73 -11.36 -0.72
N GLY A 232 9.85 -12.34 -0.83
CA GLY A 232 8.43 -12.17 -0.44
C GLY A 232 7.50 -11.81 -1.60
N SER A 233 8.00 -11.74 -2.84
CA SER A 233 7.19 -11.46 -4.04
C SER A 233 6.20 -12.58 -4.43
N GLY A 234 6.41 -13.81 -3.97
CA GLY A 234 5.57 -14.95 -4.36
C GLY A 234 5.91 -15.55 -5.73
N ARG A 235 4.97 -16.33 -6.27
CA ARG A 235 5.09 -17.01 -7.58
C ARG A 235 4.71 -16.14 -8.77
#